data_AF-A0A2K3KJP5-F1
#
_entry.id   AF-A0A2K3KJP5-F1
#
_cell.length_a   1.000
_cell.length_b   1.000
_cell.length_c   1.000
_cell.angle_alpha   90.00
_cell.angle_beta   90.00
_cell.angle_gamma   90.00
#
_symmetry.space_group_name_H-M   'P 1'
#
loop_
_entity.id
_entity.type
_entity.pdbx_description
1 polymer ?
#
loop_
_entity_poly.entity_id
_entity_poly.type
_entity_poly.pdbx_seq_one_letter_code
_entity_poly.pdbx_strand_id
1 'polypeptide(L)' 'MYRHNTNEIELVGWSDSDYAGDLDDRKSTSGYVFMLGTGTISWSSKKQPIVTLSTTEA' A
#
# COMPACT_ATOMS: atom_id res chain seq x y z
N MET A 1 24.47 23.22 24.43
CA MET A 1 23.15 22.96 23.85
C MET A 1 23.37 22.30 22.50
N TYR A 2 23.16 20.98 22.38
CA TYR A 2 23.22 20.30 21.09
C TYR A 2 21.84 20.39 20.45
N ARG A 3 21.69 21.26 19.45
CA ARG A 3 20.48 21.28 18.63
C ARG A 3 20.55 20.04 17.75
N HIS A 4 19.74 19.03 18.07
CA HIS A 4 19.47 17.94 17.15
C HIS A 4 18.60 18.53 16.06
N ASN A 5 19.22 18.99 14.97
CA ASN A 5 18.51 19.43 13.79
C ASN A 5 18.07 18.17 13.05
N THR A 6 17.08 17.46 13.61
CA THR A 6 16.42 16.40 12.89
C THR A 6 15.64 17.08 11.77
N ASN A 7 16.24 17.15 10.58
CA ASN A 7 15.45 17.09 9.36
C ASN A 7 14.81 15.70 9.40
N GLU A 8 13.68 15.57 10.10
CA GLU A 8 13.01 14.29 10.36
C GLU A 8 12.58 13.74 9.01
N ILE A 9 13.34 12.75 8.52
CA ILE A 9 12.97 12.03 7.33
C ILE A 9 11.81 11.13 7.74
N GLU A 10 10.58 11.54 7.40
CA GLU A 10 9.37 10.83 7.79
C GLU A 10 9.16 9.58 6.93
N LEU A 11 8.81 8.47 7.57
CA LEU A 11 8.37 7.24 6.91
C LEU A 11 6.84 7.24 6.83
N VAL A 12 6.29 7.30 5.61
CA VAL A 12 4.85 7.29 5.36
C VAL A 12 4.49 6.08 4.51
N GLY A 13 3.38 5.41 4.82
CA GLY A 13 2.91 4.23 4.10
C GLY A 13 1.43 4.31 3.78
N TRP A 14 1.05 3.82 2.61
CA TRP A 14 -0.33 3.64 2.18
C TRP A 14 -0.55 2.19 1.74
N SER A 15 -1.74 1.67 2.00
CA SER A 15 -2.19 0.37 1.53
C SER A 15 -3.57 0.53 0.92
N ASP A 16 -3.80 -0.13 -0.21
CA ASP A 16 -5.06 -0.15 -0.93
C ASP A 16 -5.41 -1.59 -1.31
N SER A 17 -6.71 -1.87 -1.39
CA SER A 17 -7.20 -3.11 -1.96
C SER A 17 -8.51 -2.84 -2.68
N ASP A 18 -8.53 -3.07 -3.99
CA ASP A 18 -9.75 -3.03 -4.78
C ASP A 18 -10.42 -4.42 -4.78
N TYR A 19 -11.74 -4.47 -4.53
CA TYR A 19 -12.51 -5.70 -4.66
C TYR A 19 -13.26 -5.70 -5.97
N ALA A 20 -13.15 -6.81 -6.72
CA ALA A 20 -13.94 -7.09 -7.90
C ALA A 20 -13.89 -6.02 -9.03
N GLY A 21 -12.81 -5.24 -9.13
CA GLY A 21 -12.59 -4.30 -10.26
C GLY A 21 -12.38 -5.00 -11.62
N ASP A 22 -12.01 -6.28 -11.60
CA ASP A 22 -11.79 -7.12 -12.77
C ASP A 22 -13.07 -7.92 -13.08
N LEU A 23 -13.81 -7.51 -14.12
CA LEU A 23 -15.09 -8.14 -14.51
C LEU A 23 -14.94 -9.59 -14.97
N ASP A 24 -13.76 -9.97 -15.46
CA ASP A 24 -13.46 -11.32 -15.95
C ASP A 24 -13.21 -12.31 -14.81
N ASP A 25 -12.38 -11.97 -13.81
CA ASP A 25 -12.00 -12.91 -12.75
C ASP A 25 -12.54 -12.59 -11.35
N ARG A 26 -13.15 -11.40 -11.12
CA ARG A 26 -13.53 -10.89 -9.78
C ARG A 26 -12.42 -10.95 -8.73
N LYS A 27 -11.16 -10.98 -9.19
CA LYS A 27 -9.98 -11.00 -8.31
C LYS A 27 -9.69 -9.59 -7.83
N SER A 28 -9.42 -9.47 -6.54
CA SER A 28 -8.91 -8.23 -5.95
C SER A 28 -7.47 -7.98 -6.37
N THR A 29 -7.10 -6.71 -6.44
CA THR A 29 -5.71 -6.25 -6.45
C THR A 29 -5.43 -5.63 -5.10
N SER A 30 -4.33 -6.01 -4.47
CA SER A 30 -3.85 -5.36 -3.26
C SER A 30 -2.53 -4.68 -3.57
N GLY A 31 -2.36 -3.46 -3.07
CA GLY A 31 -1.14 -2.69 -3.26
C GLY A 31 -0.73 -1.94 -2.00
N TYR A 32 0.55 -1.64 -1.91
CA TYR A 32 1.09 -0.74 -0.90
C TYR A 32 2.21 0.11 -1.49
N VAL A 33 2.47 1.25 -0.83
CA VAL A 33 3.62 2.10 -1.10
C VAL A 33 4.14 2.71 0.19
N PHE A 34 5.45 2.63 0.40
CA PHE A 34 6.17 3.25 1.49
C PHE A 34 7.12 4.32 0.94
N MET A 35 7.06 5.51 1.54
CA MET A 35 7.88 6.67 1.21
C MET A 35 8.71 7.08 2.40
N LEU A 36 9.95 7.50 2.14
CA LEU A 36 10.86 8.08 3.11
C LEU A 36 11.20 9.50 2.64
N GLY A 37 10.73 10.51 3.38
CA GLY A 37 10.67 11.89 2.89
C GLY A 37 9.83 11.97 1.62
N THR A 38 10.41 12.48 0.52
CA THR A 38 9.72 12.59 -0.78
C THR A 38 9.97 11.39 -1.71
N GLY A 39 10.73 10.38 -1.29
CA GLY A 39 11.15 9.27 -2.13
C GLY A 39 10.43 7.96 -1.80
N THR A 40 9.94 7.24 -2.82
CA THR A 40 9.40 5.88 -2.64
C THR A 40 10.55 4.89 -2.39
N ILE A 41 10.46 4.11 -1.30
CA ILE A 41 11.49 3.12 -0.93
C ILE A 41 11.03 1.68 -1.10
N SER A 42 9.73 1.42 -1.06
CA SER A 42 9.17 0.07 -1.25
C SER A 42 7.74 0.18 -1.73
N TRP A 43 7.37 -0.65 -2.70
CA TRP A 43 6.01 -0.71 -3.21
C TRP A 43 5.75 -2.09 -3.79
N SER A 44 4.49 -2.51 -3.78
CA SER A 44 4.06 -3.66 -4.56
C SER A 44 2.60 -3.50 -4.96
N SER A 45 2.23 -4.10 -6.08
CA SER A 45 0.84 -4.29 -6.49
C SER A 45 0.70 -5.74 -6.95
N LYS A 46 -0.26 -6.46 -6.37
CA LYS A 46 -0.44 -7.89 -6.59
C LYS A 46 -1.92 -8.21 -6.80
N LYS A 47 -2.24 -8.80 -7.96
CA LYS A 47 -3.53 -9.45 -8.19
C LYS A 47 -3.62 -10.72 -7.33
N GLN A 48 -4.68 -10.86 -6.56
CA GLN A 48 -4.88 -12.02 -5.69
C GLN A 48 -5.10 -13.27 -6.57
N PRO A 49 -4.38 -14.37 -6.30
CA PRO A 49 -4.48 -15.59 -7.12
C PRO A 49 -5.84 -16.29 -6.96
N ILE A 50 -6.53 -16.04 -5.85
CA ILE A 50 -7.78 -16.69 -5.46
C ILE A 50 -8.82 -15.62 -5.19
N VAL A 51 -10.04 -15.85 -5.68
CA VAL A 51 -11.20 -15.03 -5.31
C VAL A 51 -11.60 -15.39 -3.88
N THR A 52 -11.32 -14.52 -2.93
CA THR A 52 -11.73 -14.68 -1.54
C THR A 52 -13.22 -14.30 -1.40
N LEU A 53 -14.02 -15.19 -0.81
CA LEU A 53 -15.44 -14.98 -0.49
C LEU A 53 -15.65 -14.17 0.81
N SER A 54 -14.64 -13.46 1.31
CA SER A 54 -14.75 -12.63 2.51
C SER A 54 -15.14 -11.21 2.12
N THR A 55 -16.34 -10.78 2.49
CA THR A 55 -16.84 -9.42 2.32
C THR A 55 -16.45 -8.55 3.52
N THR A 56 -15.15 -8.35 3.72
CA THR A 56 -14.67 -7.34 4.68
C THR A 56 -14.15 -6.17 3.85
N GLU A 57 -14.92 -5.08 3.81
CA GLU A 57 -14.45 -3.79 3.32
C GLU A 57 -13.22 -3.33 4.14
N ALA A 58 -12.28 -2.69 3.44
CA ALA A 58 -11.10 -2.07 4.03
C ALA A 58 -11.43 -0.69 4.62
#